data_AF-W6ZH49-F1
#
_entry.id   AF-W6ZH49-F1
#
_cell.length_a   1.000
_cell.length_b   1.000
_cell.length_c   1.000
_cell.angle_alpha   90.00
_cell.angle_beta   90.00
_cell.angle_gamma   90.00
#
_symmetry.space_group_name_H-M   'P 1'
#
loop_
_entity.id
_entity.type
_entity.pdbx_description
1 polymer ?
#
loop_
_entity_poly.entity_id
_entity_poly.type
_entity_poly.pdbx_seq_one_letter_code
_entity_poly.pdbx_strand_id
1 'polypeptide(L)'
;MFKPLSTSYSNELTNHLHNAQGLVSVKKGDFFPLFWRAWSSSFTKNNILKAFSATGIWPADPDVILKRFSSTPDRSHRERSRLSPSDWNHLRQLVREAAEDGAESGVKKLSASLHHLQVQNELLRHEMEGLRAALSHKQKHKGKGKALDLQQRKEYHGGAVFWSPRKFREARAREAVREHEEMEEKLQKARAKKDREETQLQRQAEREEKRTERLRLNEMRKLERAEKAAERARKKEARNSEKAQHQAQKRKRTASRVSASKNKRQKLSMVDGARDGAASTSSSIPPKITTRGRSVKLPQKFR
;
A
#
# COMPACT_ATOMS: atom_id res chain seq x y z
N MET A 1 50.45 -10.13 -6.15
CA MET A 1 49.04 -10.20 -5.73
C MET A 1 48.52 -8.89 -5.15
N PHE A 2 49.06 -8.41 -4.03
CA PHE A 2 48.49 -7.27 -3.30
C PHE A 2 48.70 -5.90 -3.95
N LYS A 3 49.82 -5.66 -4.64
CA LYS A 3 50.04 -4.41 -5.39
C LYS A 3 49.05 -4.24 -6.56
N PRO A 4 48.81 -5.27 -7.41
CA PRO A 4 47.71 -5.22 -8.38
C PRO A 4 46.33 -4.99 -7.75
N LEU A 5 46.05 -5.62 -6.60
CA LEU A 5 44.79 -5.41 -5.87
C LEU A 5 44.64 -3.95 -5.42
N SER A 6 45.67 -3.36 -4.80
CA SER A 6 45.62 -1.98 -4.34
C SER A 6 45.41 -1.01 -5.50
N THR A 7 46.14 -1.21 -6.62
CA THR A 7 45.97 -0.37 -7.82
C THR A 7 44.58 -0.52 -8.41
N SER A 8 44.05 -1.74 -8.53
CA SER A 8 42.71 -1.97 -9.04
C SER A 8 41.64 -1.36 -8.14
N TYR A 9 41.81 -1.46 -6.82
CA TYR A 9 40.86 -0.88 -5.86
C TYR A 9 40.90 0.66 -5.89
N SER A 10 42.08 1.26 -6.01
CA SER A 10 42.21 2.72 -6.22
C SER A 10 41.50 3.15 -7.50
N ASN A 11 41.65 2.41 -8.60
CA ASN A 11 40.95 2.71 -9.85
C ASN A 11 39.42 2.59 -9.70
N GLU A 12 38.92 1.56 -9.02
CA GLU A 12 37.49 1.40 -8.73
C GLU A 12 36.95 2.56 -7.88
N LEU A 13 37.71 3.04 -6.90
CA LEU A 13 37.35 4.21 -6.10
C LEU A 13 37.30 5.48 -6.95
N THR A 14 38.28 5.70 -7.82
CA THR A 14 38.30 6.84 -8.75
C THR A 14 37.11 6.79 -9.70
N ASN A 15 36.81 5.61 -10.26
CA ASN A 15 35.66 5.40 -11.14
C ASN A 15 34.35 5.65 -10.40
N HIS A 16 34.22 5.18 -9.15
CA HIS A 16 33.03 5.45 -8.33
C HIS A 16 32.84 6.95 -8.09
N LEU A 17 33.91 7.67 -7.72
CA LEU A 17 33.86 9.12 -7.51
C LEU A 17 33.51 9.88 -8.79
N HIS A 18 34.09 9.47 -9.92
CA HIS A 18 33.84 10.08 -11.23
C HIS A 18 32.39 9.86 -11.67
N ASN A 19 31.91 8.61 -11.62
CA ASN A 19 30.54 8.24 -11.98
C ASN A 19 29.50 8.94 -11.10
N ALA A 20 29.80 9.10 -9.81
CA ALA A 20 28.94 9.81 -8.88
C ALA A 20 29.11 11.33 -8.92
N GLN A 21 30.08 11.87 -9.67
CA GLN A 21 30.46 13.29 -9.68
C GLN A 21 30.66 13.88 -8.26
N GLY A 22 31.09 13.05 -7.30
CA GLY A 22 31.19 13.44 -5.89
C GLY A 22 29.85 13.64 -5.15
N LEU A 23 28.69 13.43 -5.80
CA LEU A 23 27.35 13.60 -5.21
C LEU A 23 26.97 12.50 -4.21
N VAL A 24 27.66 11.35 -4.28
CA VAL A 24 27.44 10.20 -3.41
C VAL A 24 28.72 9.92 -2.63
N SER A 25 28.67 10.10 -1.31
CA SER A 25 29.78 9.75 -0.43
C SER A 25 29.93 8.23 -0.33
N VAL A 26 31.18 7.77 -0.28
CA VAL A 26 31.50 6.37 -0.05
C VAL A 26 31.15 6.01 1.39
N LYS A 27 30.29 5.01 1.57
CA LYS A 27 29.93 4.46 2.88
C LYS A 27 30.49 3.05 3.06
N LYS A 28 30.44 2.54 4.29
CA LYS A 28 30.88 1.18 4.62
C LYS A 28 30.20 0.10 3.77
N GLY A 29 28.93 0.32 3.37
CA GLY A 29 28.19 -0.59 2.49
C GLY A 29 28.74 -0.70 1.07
N ASP A 30 29.49 0.30 0.61
CA ASP A 30 30.06 0.34 -0.75
C ASP A 30 31.39 -0.40 -0.84
N PHE A 31 32.01 -0.71 0.30
CA PHE A 31 33.29 -1.40 0.36
C PHE A 31 33.26 -2.73 -0.39
N PHE A 32 32.30 -3.60 -0.08
CA PHE A 32 32.31 -4.97 -0.64
C PHE A 32 32.11 -4.99 -2.16
N PRO A 33 31.15 -4.26 -2.76
CA PRO A 33 31.03 -4.19 -4.22
C PRO A 33 32.32 -3.69 -4.91
N LEU A 34 32.94 -2.62 -4.39
CA LEU A 34 34.17 -2.06 -4.95
C LEU A 34 35.36 -3.02 -4.78
N PHE A 35 35.49 -3.59 -3.59
CA PHE A 35 36.50 -4.59 -3.27
C PHE A 35 36.36 -5.83 -4.15
N TRP A 36 35.14 -6.34 -4.33
CA TRP A 36 34.90 -7.56 -5.08
C TRP A 36 35.26 -7.41 -6.56
N ARG A 37 34.98 -6.26 -7.17
CA ARG A 37 35.41 -5.92 -8.54
C ARG A 37 36.93 -5.88 -8.65
N ALA A 38 37.58 -5.17 -7.74
CA ALA A 38 39.04 -5.09 -7.69
C ALA A 38 39.70 -6.45 -7.43
N TRP A 39 39.12 -7.26 -6.54
CA TRP A 39 39.57 -8.61 -6.24
C TRP A 39 39.48 -9.50 -7.47
N SER A 40 38.33 -9.52 -8.14
CA SER A 40 38.11 -10.34 -9.33
C SER A 40 39.05 -9.97 -10.48
N SER A 41 39.37 -8.68 -10.63
CA SER A 41 40.34 -8.19 -11.62
C SER A 41 41.80 -8.51 -11.27
N SER A 42 42.15 -8.51 -9.97
CA SER A 42 43.53 -8.68 -9.54
C SER A 42 43.93 -10.14 -9.27
N PHE A 43 43.04 -10.98 -8.73
CA PHE A 43 43.28 -12.39 -8.40
C PHE A 43 43.02 -13.31 -9.59
N THR A 44 43.65 -13.04 -10.72
CA THR A 44 43.59 -13.90 -11.91
C THR A 44 44.68 -14.97 -11.86
N LYS A 45 44.45 -16.12 -12.55
CA LYS A 45 45.43 -17.22 -12.63
C LYS A 45 46.82 -16.72 -13.05
N ASN A 46 46.87 -15.83 -14.04
CA ASN A 46 48.13 -15.26 -14.54
C ASN A 46 48.84 -14.41 -13.48
N ASN A 47 48.11 -13.59 -12.72
CA ASN A 47 48.69 -12.78 -11.65
C ASN A 47 49.15 -13.64 -10.46
N ILE A 48 48.44 -14.73 -10.17
CA ILE A 48 48.82 -15.72 -9.16
C ILE A 48 50.14 -16.39 -9.57
N LEU A 49 50.21 -16.94 -10.78
CA LEU A 49 51.42 -17.59 -11.29
C LEU A 49 52.62 -16.63 -11.32
N LYS A 50 52.42 -15.39 -11.79
CA LYS A 50 53.47 -14.35 -11.77
C LYS A 50 53.90 -13.98 -10.35
N ALA A 51 53.01 -14.04 -9.36
CA ALA A 51 53.38 -13.75 -7.98
C ALA A 51 54.23 -14.87 -7.36
N PHE A 52 53.93 -16.13 -7.66
CA PHE A 52 54.75 -17.26 -7.26
C PHE A 52 56.12 -17.25 -7.95
N SER A 53 56.18 -16.94 -9.25
CA SER A 53 57.45 -16.85 -9.96
C SER A 53 58.30 -15.69 -9.46
N ALA A 54 57.68 -14.53 -9.20
CA ALA A 54 58.35 -13.36 -8.66
C ALA A 54 58.88 -13.57 -7.23
N THR A 55 58.37 -14.53 -6.47
CA THR A 55 58.89 -14.86 -5.13
C THR A 55 59.91 -15.98 -5.17
N GLY A 56 60.15 -16.61 -6.32
CA GLY A 56 61.04 -17.77 -6.42
C GLY A 56 60.54 -19.00 -5.67
N ILE A 57 59.27 -18.99 -5.20
CA ILE A 57 58.64 -20.15 -4.55
C ILE A 57 58.30 -21.19 -5.62
N TRP A 58 57.75 -20.74 -6.75
CA TRP A 58 57.42 -21.61 -7.88
C TRP A 58 57.51 -20.86 -9.21
N PRO A 59 58.38 -21.27 -10.14
CA PRO A 59 59.43 -22.30 -10.01
C PRO A 59 60.40 -22.00 -8.87
N ALA A 60 60.97 -23.03 -8.24
CA ALA A 60 61.89 -22.86 -7.12
C ALA A 60 63.21 -22.23 -7.62
N ASP A 61 63.41 -20.95 -7.31
CA ASP A 61 64.59 -20.18 -7.68
C ASP A 61 64.88 -19.10 -6.61
N PRO A 62 65.83 -19.33 -5.69
CA PRO A 62 66.15 -18.39 -4.62
C PRO A 62 66.83 -17.10 -5.12
N ASP A 63 67.45 -17.14 -6.31
CA ASP A 63 68.21 -16.00 -6.84
C ASP A 63 67.30 -14.84 -7.26
N VAL A 64 66.02 -15.11 -7.53
CA VAL A 64 65.02 -14.09 -7.87
C VAL A 64 64.89 -13.04 -6.76
N ILE A 65 64.98 -13.45 -5.49
CA ILE A 65 64.94 -12.53 -4.35
C ILE A 65 66.29 -11.84 -4.20
N LEU A 66 67.40 -12.57 -4.32
CA LEU A 66 68.75 -12.04 -4.16
C LEU A 66 69.06 -10.93 -5.19
N LYS A 67 68.62 -11.11 -6.45
CA LYS A 67 68.76 -10.13 -7.55
C LYS A 67 68.04 -8.80 -7.29
N ARG A 68 67.04 -8.75 -6.40
CA ARG A 68 66.32 -7.51 -6.05
C ARG A 68 67.14 -6.58 -5.17
N PHE A 69 68.07 -7.13 -4.40
CA PHE A 69 68.93 -6.35 -3.52
C PHE A 69 70.19 -5.85 -4.23
N SER A 70 70.50 -6.38 -5.42
CA SER A 70 71.68 -6.01 -6.21
C SER A 70 71.41 -5.00 -7.34
N SER A 71 70.16 -4.66 -7.65
CA SER A 71 69.81 -3.80 -8.80
C SER A 71 69.12 -2.51 -8.37
N THR A 72 69.71 -1.37 -8.73
CA THR A 72 69.03 -0.06 -8.76
C THR A 72 67.99 -0.05 -9.90
N PRO A 73 66.80 0.55 -9.71
CA PRO A 73 65.72 0.42 -10.68
C PRO A 73 65.85 1.44 -11.81
N ASP A 74 65.98 0.97 -13.05
CA ASP A 74 65.73 1.77 -14.25
C ASP A 74 64.21 1.81 -14.55
N ARG A 75 63.77 2.98 -15.02
CA ARG A 75 62.38 3.43 -15.05
C ARG A 75 61.74 3.01 -16.38
N SER A 76 61.29 1.76 -16.49
CA SER A 76 60.66 1.28 -17.72
C SER A 76 59.27 1.90 -17.97
N HIS A 77 59.12 2.42 -19.18
CA HIS A 77 57.97 3.15 -19.72
C HIS A 77 56.63 2.39 -19.64
N ARG A 78 55.58 3.13 -19.27
CA ARG A 78 54.18 2.69 -19.37
C ARG A 78 53.75 2.64 -20.83
N GLU A 79 53.51 1.45 -21.35
CA GLU A 79 52.78 1.29 -22.61
C GLU A 79 51.31 1.70 -22.43
N ARG A 80 50.84 2.60 -23.29
CA ARG A 80 49.45 3.04 -23.37
C ARG A 80 48.64 1.96 -24.08
N SER A 81 47.64 1.43 -23.39
CA SER A 81 46.61 0.55 -23.95
C SER A 81 45.89 1.23 -25.11
N ARG A 82 45.89 0.58 -26.28
CA ARG A 82 45.13 0.98 -27.47
C ARG A 82 43.64 0.88 -27.19
N LEU A 83 42.93 2.00 -27.30
CA LEU A 83 41.47 2.06 -27.28
C LEU A 83 40.92 1.41 -28.56
N SER A 84 39.82 0.66 -28.42
CA SER A 84 39.14 -0.05 -29.50
C SER A 84 38.54 0.92 -30.53
N PRO A 85 39.03 0.95 -31.78
CA PRO A 85 38.50 1.82 -32.83
C PRO A 85 37.57 1.02 -33.74
N SER A 86 36.34 0.77 -33.28
CA SER A 86 35.44 -0.16 -33.98
C SER A 86 34.31 0.51 -34.75
N ASP A 87 33.88 1.72 -34.38
CA ASP A 87 32.68 2.32 -34.99
C ASP A 87 32.98 3.56 -35.86
N TRP A 88 34.03 4.32 -35.53
CA TRP A 88 34.33 5.60 -36.21
C TRP A 88 35.08 5.42 -37.54
N ASN A 89 35.91 4.37 -37.66
CA ASN A 89 36.64 4.06 -38.90
C ASN A 89 35.66 3.83 -40.05
N HIS A 90 34.53 3.18 -39.74
CA HIS A 90 33.47 2.89 -40.70
C HIS A 90 32.68 4.15 -41.09
N LEU A 91 32.31 4.99 -40.12
CA LEU A 91 31.66 6.28 -40.37
C LEU A 91 32.54 7.25 -41.18
N ARG A 92 33.86 7.28 -40.91
CA ARG A 92 34.82 8.08 -41.67
C ARG A 92 34.99 7.60 -43.10
N GLN A 93 34.90 6.30 -43.32
CA GLN A 93 34.94 5.72 -44.66
C GLN A 93 33.69 6.12 -45.45
N LEU A 94 32.49 6.01 -44.87
CA LEU A 94 31.24 6.47 -45.47
C LEU A 94 31.24 7.98 -45.82
N VAL A 95 31.78 8.83 -44.93
CA VAL A 95 31.88 10.28 -45.17
C VAL A 95 32.86 10.62 -46.30
N ARG A 96 33.89 9.80 -46.52
CA ARG A 96 34.81 9.95 -47.67
C ARG A 96 34.21 9.43 -48.96
N GLU A 97 33.47 8.32 -48.92
CA GLU A 97 32.80 7.75 -50.10
C GLU A 97 31.67 8.66 -50.62
N ALA A 98 31.00 9.39 -49.74
CA ALA A 98 29.91 10.30 -50.08
C ALA A 98 30.35 11.68 -50.62
N ALA A 99 31.65 11.99 -50.60
CA ALA A 99 32.15 13.31 -50.99
C ALA A 99 33.07 13.24 -52.21
N GLU A 100 32.68 13.91 -53.29
CA GLU A 100 33.48 14.04 -54.50
C GLU A 100 34.77 14.85 -54.27
N ASP A 101 35.80 14.57 -55.07
CA ASP A 101 37.20 15.02 -54.93
C ASP A 101 37.41 16.55 -54.81
N GLY A 102 36.40 17.37 -55.13
CA GLY A 102 36.44 18.83 -55.02
C GLY A 102 36.15 19.42 -53.63
N ALA A 103 35.61 18.65 -52.68
CA ALA A 103 35.12 19.15 -51.39
C ALA A 103 36.01 18.80 -50.18
N GLU A 104 37.26 18.38 -50.41
CA GLU A 104 38.14 17.74 -49.42
C GLU A 104 38.29 18.51 -48.09
N SER A 105 38.35 19.86 -48.14
CA SER A 105 38.47 20.70 -46.94
C SER A 105 37.16 20.80 -46.14
N GLY A 106 36.00 20.79 -46.81
CA GLY A 106 34.67 20.76 -46.18
C GLY A 106 34.40 19.41 -45.52
N VAL A 107 34.81 18.32 -46.17
CA VAL A 107 34.72 16.95 -45.65
C VAL A 107 35.59 16.77 -44.41
N LYS A 108 36.82 17.31 -44.40
CA LYS A 108 37.70 17.31 -43.22
C LYS A 108 37.06 18.06 -42.04
N LYS A 109 36.43 19.22 -42.29
CA LYS A 109 35.71 20.00 -41.26
C LYS A 109 34.48 19.26 -40.74
N LEU A 110 33.70 18.64 -41.62
CA LEU A 110 32.54 17.81 -41.26
C LEU A 110 32.95 16.55 -40.48
N SER A 111 34.02 15.89 -40.88
CA SER A 111 34.58 14.76 -40.13
C SER A 111 35.01 15.20 -38.73
N ALA A 112 35.68 16.35 -38.61
CA ALA A 112 36.10 16.89 -37.31
C ALA A 112 34.91 17.27 -36.41
N SER A 113 33.87 17.91 -36.96
CA SER A 113 32.66 18.24 -36.19
C SER A 113 31.88 16.99 -35.80
N LEU A 114 31.79 15.99 -36.68
CA LEU A 114 31.20 14.69 -36.38
C LEU A 114 31.99 13.96 -35.28
N HIS A 115 33.33 13.98 -35.32
CA HIS A 115 34.16 13.42 -34.24
C HIS A 115 33.89 14.13 -32.91
N HIS A 116 33.81 15.45 -32.92
CA HIS A 116 33.50 16.23 -31.72
C HIS A 116 32.13 15.83 -31.14
N LEU A 117 31.09 15.77 -31.99
CA LEU A 117 29.74 15.38 -31.57
C LEU A 117 29.67 13.93 -31.10
N GLN A 118 30.42 13.01 -31.72
CA GLN A 118 30.47 11.61 -31.30
C GLN A 118 31.11 11.48 -29.91
N VAL A 119 32.30 12.07 -29.72
CA VAL A 119 33.00 12.05 -28.43
C VAL A 119 32.14 12.69 -27.34
N GLN A 120 31.46 13.81 -27.65
CA GLN A 120 30.51 14.42 -26.73
C GLN A 120 29.35 13.48 -26.37
N ASN A 121 28.76 12.80 -27.36
CA ASN A 121 27.69 11.84 -27.11
C ASN A 121 28.16 10.64 -26.26
N GLU A 122 29.35 10.11 -26.51
CA GLU A 122 29.93 9.03 -25.71
C GLU A 122 30.19 9.48 -24.28
N LEU A 123 30.77 10.67 -24.10
CA LEU A 123 30.99 11.26 -22.78
C LEU A 123 29.67 11.44 -22.02
N LEU A 124 28.67 12.02 -22.68
CA LEU A 124 27.32 12.20 -22.11
C LEU A 124 26.66 10.85 -21.76
N ARG A 125 26.81 9.83 -22.60
CA ARG A 125 26.28 8.48 -22.32
C ARG A 125 26.92 7.88 -21.07
N HIS A 126 28.25 7.94 -20.96
CA HIS A 126 28.97 7.47 -19.78
C HIS A 126 28.62 8.25 -18.51
N GLU A 127 28.47 9.58 -18.61
CA GLU A 127 28.00 10.41 -17.50
C GLU A 127 26.58 10.03 -17.05
N MET A 128 25.65 9.87 -18.00
CA MET A 128 24.28 9.46 -17.71
C MET A 128 24.21 8.08 -17.05
N GLU A 129 25.00 7.12 -17.54
CA GLU A 129 25.08 5.78 -16.95
C GLU A 129 25.68 5.84 -15.54
N GLY A 130 26.74 6.62 -15.34
CA GLY A 130 27.37 6.86 -14.04
C GLY A 130 26.39 7.46 -13.02
N LEU A 131 25.65 8.51 -13.42
CA LEU A 131 24.65 9.16 -12.58
C LEU A 131 23.48 8.22 -12.24
N ARG A 132 23.02 7.40 -13.20
CA ARG A 132 21.99 6.37 -12.93
C ARG A 132 22.46 5.36 -11.90
N ALA A 133 23.70 4.89 -12.03
CA ALA A 133 24.30 3.97 -11.05
C ALA A 133 24.43 4.64 -9.67
N ALA A 134 24.88 5.90 -9.62
CA ALA A 134 25.01 6.67 -8.40
C ALA A 134 23.65 6.89 -7.70
N LEU A 135 22.59 7.15 -8.46
CA LEU A 135 21.22 7.24 -7.92
C LEU A 135 20.76 5.92 -7.33
N SER A 136 21.01 4.80 -7.99
CA SER A 136 20.71 3.46 -7.47
C SER A 136 21.45 3.20 -6.14
N HIS A 137 22.73 3.55 -6.06
CA HIS A 137 23.51 3.43 -4.83
C HIS A 137 22.95 4.32 -3.71
N LYS A 138 22.61 5.58 -4.01
CA LYS A 138 21.98 6.50 -3.05
C LYS A 138 20.63 5.97 -2.56
N GLN A 139 19.85 5.34 -3.42
CA GLN A 139 18.59 4.71 -3.02
C GLN A 139 18.85 3.49 -2.11
N LYS A 140 19.84 2.65 -2.44
CA LYS A 140 20.27 1.54 -1.58
C LYS A 140 20.76 2.03 -0.21
N HIS A 141 21.47 3.16 -0.15
CA HIS A 141 21.91 3.78 1.10
C HIS A 141 20.75 4.28 1.97
N LYS A 142 19.65 4.71 1.35
CA LYS A 142 18.42 5.13 2.06
C LYS A 142 17.60 3.93 2.54
N GLY A 143 17.67 2.81 1.82
CA GLY A 143 17.02 1.57 2.19
C GLY A 143 17.57 1.03 3.51
N LYS A 144 16.79 1.17 4.58
CA LYS A 144 17.05 0.40 5.80
C LYS A 144 16.55 -1.02 5.54
N GLY A 145 17.47 -1.99 5.52
CA GLY A 145 17.09 -3.40 5.47
C GLY A 145 16.22 -3.75 6.67
N LYS A 146 15.23 -4.61 6.48
CA LYS A 146 14.47 -5.21 7.59
C LYS A 146 15.45 -6.12 8.35
N ALA A 147 15.58 -5.90 9.65
CA ALA A 147 16.45 -6.72 10.48
C ALA A 147 15.87 -8.13 10.55
N LEU A 148 16.67 -9.12 10.18
CA LEU A 148 16.26 -10.52 10.23
C LEU A 148 16.17 -10.94 11.71
N ASP A 149 15.03 -11.52 12.08
CA ASP A 149 14.77 -11.96 13.46
C ASP A 149 15.55 -13.26 13.79
N LEU A 150 16.84 -13.09 14.10
CA LEU A 150 17.73 -14.15 14.55
C LEU A 150 17.48 -14.43 16.03
N GLN A 151 16.62 -15.41 16.31
CA GLN A 151 16.31 -15.79 17.69
C GLN A 151 17.52 -16.44 18.37
N GLN A 152 18.02 -15.77 19.41
CA GLN A 152 19.07 -16.29 20.29
C GLN A 152 18.44 -17.21 21.33
N ARG A 153 19.09 -18.35 21.60
CA ARG A 153 18.76 -19.14 22.79
C ARG A 153 19.23 -18.37 24.02
N LYS A 154 18.41 -18.31 25.07
CA LYS A 154 18.80 -17.68 26.34
C LYS A 154 19.93 -18.49 26.96
N GLU A 155 21.17 -18.12 26.68
CA GLU A 155 22.36 -18.67 27.31
C GLU A 155 22.73 -17.80 28.51
N TYR A 156 23.09 -18.46 29.61
CA TYR A 156 23.34 -17.85 30.92
C TYR A 156 24.56 -16.91 30.93
N HIS A 157 25.42 -16.98 29.92
CA HIS A 157 26.60 -16.13 29.78
C HIS A 157 26.49 -15.22 28.54
N GLY A 158 26.57 -13.91 28.75
CA GLY A 158 26.53 -12.89 27.69
C GLY A 158 27.84 -12.80 26.92
N GLY A 159 28.06 -13.71 25.96
CA GLY A 159 29.18 -13.69 25.03
C GLY A 159 28.81 -13.19 23.62
N ALA A 160 29.81 -13.06 22.76
CA ALA A 160 29.60 -12.78 21.34
C ALA A 160 28.89 -13.96 20.65
N VAL A 161 27.79 -13.68 19.94
CA VAL A 161 26.96 -14.70 19.29
C VAL A 161 27.40 -14.88 17.84
N PHE A 162 27.96 -16.06 17.53
CA PHE A 162 28.26 -16.44 16.15
C PHE A 162 27.06 -17.13 15.50
N TRP A 163 26.57 -16.55 14.41
CA TRP A 163 25.44 -17.10 13.67
C TRP A 163 25.92 -18.01 12.54
N SER A 164 25.44 -19.26 12.53
CA SER A 164 25.67 -20.16 11.41
C SER A 164 24.76 -19.80 10.22
N PRO A 165 25.17 -20.10 8.96
CA PRO A 165 24.34 -19.86 7.78
C PRO A 165 22.95 -20.51 7.86
N ARG A 166 22.84 -21.64 8.57
CA ARG A 166 21.56 -22.32 8.85
C ARG A 166 20.58 -21.41 9.61
N LYS A 167 21.05 -20.62 10.58
CA LYS A 167 20.20 -19.72 11.37
C LYS A 167 19.59 -18.60 10.53
N PHE A 168 20.34 -18.07 9.57
CA PHE A 168 19.81 -17.12 8.60
C PHE A 168 18.71 -17.73 7.72
N ARG A 169 18.87 -18.98 7.28
CA ARG A 169 17.84 -19.68 6.50
C ARG A 169 16.57 -19.90 7.33
N GLU A 170 16.72 -20.34 8.58
CA GLU A 170 15.60 -20.54 9.52
C GLU A 170 14.84 -19.22 9.76
N ALA A 171 15.54 -18.11 9.98
CA ALA A 171 14.91 -16.82 10.21
C ALA A 171 14.18 -16.29 8.96
N ARG A 172 14.75 -16.47 7.76
CA ARG A 172 14.05 -16.14 6.50
C ARG A 172 12.80 -16.98 6.29
N ALA A 173 12.85 -18.28 6.59
CA ALA A 173 11.69 -19.15 6.46
C ALA A 173 10.55 -18.69 7.38
N ARG A 174 10.86 -18.24 8.60
CA ARG A 174 9.86 -17.68 9.52
C ARG A 174 9.26 -16.37 9.01
N GLU A 175 10.07 -15.49 8.44
CA GLU A 175 9.55 -14.26 7.82
C GLU A 175 8.61 -14.56 6.66
N ALA A 176 8.96 -15.51 5.80
CA ALA A 176 8.08 -15.92 4.70
C ALA A 176 6.73 -16.45 5.22
N VAL A 177 6.74 -17.29 6.28
CA VAL A 177 5.51 -17.76 6.91
C VAL A 177 4.67 -16.61 7.47
N ARG A 178 5.29 -15.68 8.21
CA ARG A 178 4.59 -14.48 8.75
C ARG A 178 3.98 -13.64 7.63
N GLU A 179 4.70 -13.43 6.54
CA GLU A 179 4.19 -12.67 5.39
C GLU A 179 3.02 -13.37 4.71
N HIS A 180 3.05 -14.70 4.59
CA HIS A 180 1.92 -15.49 4.07
C HIS A 180 0.69 -15.39 4.99
N GLU A 181 0.86 -15.57 6.30
CA GLU A 181 -0.23 -15.44 7.28
C GLU A 181 -0.85 -14.04 7.25
N GLU A 182 -0.04 -12.98 7.21
CA GLU A 182 -0.53 -11.60 7.08
C GLU A 182 -1.34 -11.36 5.80
N MET A 183 -0.94 -11.98 4.69
CA MET A 183 -1.65 -11.89 3.41
C MET A 183 -2.96 -12.65 3.44
N GLU A 184 -2.99 -13.84 4.03
CA GLU A 184 -4.20 -14.62 4.25
C GLU A 184 -5.18 -13.89 5.17
N GLU A 185 -4.71 -13.29 6.26
CA GLU A 185 -5.55 -12.49 7.15
C GLU A 185 -6.16 -11.28 6.44
N LYS A 186 -5.39 -10.58 5.59
CA LYS A 186 -5.91 -9.46 4.79
C LYS A 186 -7.00 -9.95 3.83
N LEU A 187 -6.79 -11.11 3.21
CA LEU A 187 -7.77 -11.71 2.33
C LEU A 187 -9.04 -12.13 3.09
N GLN A 188 -8.91 -12.73 4.26
CA GLN A 188 -10.04 -13.09 5.13
C GLN A 188 -10.82 -11.85 5.58
N LYS A 189 -10.13 -10.77 6.01
CA LYS A 189 -10.76 -9.50 6.38
C LYS A 189 -11.52 -8.89 5.19
N ALA A 190 -10.97 -8.97 3.98
CA ALA A 190 -11.64 -8.51 2.77
C ALA A 190 -12.89 -9.34 2.44
N ARG A 191 -12.82 -10.67 2.55
CA ARG A 191 -13.97 -11.57 2.38
C ARG A 191 -15.07 -11.28 3.40
N ALA A 192 -14.72 -11.24 4.68
CA ALA A 192 -15.66 -10.92 5.75
C ALA A 192 -16.33 -9.55 5.59
N LYS A 193 -15.65 -8.57 4.97
CA LYS A 193 -16.26 -7.28 4.63
C LYS A 193 -17.34 -7.44 3.56
N LYS A 194 -17.07 -8.21 2.50
CA LYS A 194 -18.05 -8.50 1.44
C LYS A 194 -19.26 -9.24 1.97
N ASP A 195 -19.06 -10.29 2.77
CA ASP A 195 -20.16 -11.06 3.36
C ASP A 195 -21.05 -10.17 4.27
N ARG A 196 -20.46 -9.21 4.98
CA ARG A 196 -21.20 -8.22 5.77
C ARG A 196 -22.03 -7.27 4.91
N GLU A 197 -21.50 -6.84 3.77
CA GLU A 197 -22.23 -5.99 2.82
C GLU A 197 -23.40 -6.76 2.20
N GLU A 198 -23.18 -8.02 1.78
CA GLU A 198 -24.22 -8.88 1.22
C GLU A 198 -25.35 -9.17 2.23
N THR A 199 -25.00 -9.55 3.46
CA THR A 199 -25.99 -9.76 4.52
C THR A 199 -26.75 -8.49 4.89
N GLN A 200 -26.13 -7.32 4.81
CA GLN A 200 -26.83 -6.04 4.99
C GLN A 200 -27.83 -5.79 3.86
N LEU A 201 -27.45 -6.03 2.60
CA LEU A 201 -28.33 -5.89 1.45
C LEU A 201 -29.53 -6.86 1.53
N GLN A 202 -29.29 -8.12 1.89
CA GLN A 202 -30.35 -9.10 2.10
C GLN A 202 -31.34 -8.66 3.19
N ARG A 203 -30.83 -8.15 4.31
CA ARG A 203 -31.68 -7.61 5.40
C ARG A 203 -32.44 -6.36 4.98
N GLN A 204 -31.91 -5.55 4.07
CA GLN A 204 -32.62 -4.39 3.53
C GLN A 204 -33.76 -4.85 2.63
N ALA A 205 -33.50 -5.77 1.70
CA ALA A 205 -34.51 -6.36 0.83
C ALA A 205 -35.66 -7.01 1.64
N GLU A 206 -35.34 -7.83 2.64
CA GLU A 206 -36.35 -8.48 3.49
C GLU A 206 -37.22 -7.45 4.26
N ARG A 207 -36.63 -6.33 4.69
CA ARG A 207 -37.40 -5.24 5.33
C ARG A 207 -38.32 -4.54 4.35
N GLU A 208 -37.88 -4.34 3.11
CA GLU A 208 -38.68 -3.72 2.05
C GLU A 208 -39.85 -4.63 1.67
N GLU A 209 -39.62 -5.92 1.47
CA GLU A 209 -40.66 -6.92 1.22
C GLU A 209 -41.71 -6.91 2.34
N LYS A 210 -41.29 -7.00 3.61
CA LYS A 210 -42.20 -6.91 4.76
C LYS A 210 -42.99 -5.60 4.81
N ARG A 211 -42.43 -4.49 4.35
CA ARG A 211 -43.15 -3.21 4.24
C ARG A 211 -44.21 -3.28 3.14
N THR A 212 -43.87 -3.82 1.98
CA THR A 212 -44.83 -3.96 0.86
C THR A 212 -45.98 -4.90 1.22
N GLU A 213 -45.71 -6.03 1.88
CA GLU A 213 -46.73 -6.96 2.36
C GLU A 213 -47.67 -6.32 3.37
N ARG A 214 -47.13 -5.54 4.32
CA ARG A 214 -47.94 -4.79 5.28
C ARG A 214 -48.84 -3.76 4.60
N LEU A 215 -48.35 -3.07 3.58
CA LEU A 215 -49.14 -2.12 2.80
C LEU A 215 -50.27 -2.83 2.07
N ARG A 216 -49.97 -3.92 1.34
CA ARG A 216 -50.97 -4.77 0.66
C ARG A 216 -52.03 -5.29 1.63
N LEU A 217 -51.62 -5.82 2.78
CA LEU A 217 -52.56 -6.31 3.80
C LEU A 217 -53.45 -5.19 4.36
N ASN A 218 -52.89 -3.99 4.55
CA ASN A 218 -53.67 -2.84 5.01
C ASN A 218 -54.67 -2.37 3.95
N GLU A 219 -54.29 -2.37 2.68
CA GLU A 219 -55.20 -2.07 1.56
C GLU A 219 -56.35 -3.09 1.49
N MET A 220 -56.04 -4.38 1.56
CA MET A 220 -57.06 -5.44 1.62
C MET A 220 -58.02 -5.23 2.80
N ARG A 221 -57.50 -4.93 3.99
CA ARG A 221 -58.31 -4.62 5.17
C ARG A 221 -59.18 -3.36 4.99
N LYS A 222 -58.68 -2.35 4.28
CA LYS A 222 -59.45 -1.13 3.96
C LYS A 222 -60.58 -1.43 2.99
N LEU A 223 -60.31 -2.21 1.94
CA LEU A 223 -61.32 -2.64 0.96
C LEU A 223 -62.42 -3.48 1.63
N GLU A 224 -62.04 -4.47 2.43
CA GLU A 224 -62.99 -5.30 3.18
C GLU A 224 -63.86 -4.45 4.14
N ARG A 225 -63.26 -3.49 4.84
CA ARG A 225 -64.00 -2.56 5.70
C ARG A 225 -64.94 -1.66 4.89
N ALA A 226 -64.52 -1.18 3.72
CA ALA A 226 -65.33 -0.36 2.83
C ALA A 226 -66.52 -1.16 2.25
N GLU A 227 -66.30 -2.40 1.85
CA GLU A 227 -67.35 -3.31 1.38
C GLU A 227 -68.36 -3.61 2.49
N LYS A 228 -67.88 -3.98 3.68
CA LYS A 228 -68.75 -4.18 4.86
C LYS A 228 -69.53 -2.91 5.23
N ALA A 229 -68.93 -1.74 5.08
CA ALA A 229 -69.62 -0.46 5.30
C ALA A 229 -70.67 -0.19 4.22
N ALA A 230 -70.38 -0.47 2.95
CA ALA A 230 -71.31 -0.34 1.84
C ALA A 230 -72.48 -1.31 1.96
N GLU A 231 -72.24 -2.56 2.37
CA GLU A 231 -73.30 -3.54 2.64
C GLU A 231 -74.22 -3.08 3.77
N ARG A 232 -73.65 -2.55 4.87
CA ARG A 232 -74.42 -1.96 5.97
C ARG A 232 -75.23 -0.74 5.52
N ALA A 233 -74.67 0.11 4.65
CA ALA A 233 -75.38 1.24 4.07
C ALA A 233 -76.57 0.79 3.21
N ARG A 234 -76.36 -0.19 2.32
CA ARG A 234 -77.44 -0.80 1.51
C ARG A 234 -78.55 -1.40 2.37
N LYS A 235 -78.22 -2.15 3.43
CA LYS A 235 -79.22 -2.69 4.37
C LYS A 235 -79.99 -1.57 5.08
N LYS A 236 -79.31 -0.48 5.44
CA LYS A 236 -79.96 0.68 6.07
C LYS A 236 -80.88 1.42 5.09
N GLU A 237 -80.46 1.60 3.84
CA GLU A 237 -81.26 2.20 2.77
C GLU A 237 -82.49 1.35 2.44
N ALA A 238 -82.34 0.03 2.30
CA ALA A 238 -83.46 -0.89 2.11
C ALA A 238 -84.46 -0.83 3.28
N ARG A 239 -83.97 -0.85 4.52
CA ARG A 239 -84.85 -0.69 5.70
C ARG A 239 -85.53 0.67 5.74
N ASN A 240 -84.86 1.72 5.27
CA ASN A 240 -85.43 3.06 5.20
C ASN A 240 -86.45 3.19 4.06
N SER A 241 -86.23 2.55 2.91
CA SER A 241 -87.18 2.53 1.78
C SER A 241 -88.42 1.72 2.13
N GLU A 242 -88.28 0.57 2.81
CA GLU A 242 -89.40 -0.19 3.37
C GLU A 242 -90.22 0.66 4.35
N LYS A 243 -89.56 1.35 5.30
CA LYS A 243 -90.23 2.27 6.22
C LYS A 243 -90.91 3.43 5.48
N ALA A 244 -90.31 3.96 4.43
CA ALA A 244 -90.88 5.04 3.61
C ALA A 244 -92.09 4.54 2.81
N GLN A 245 -92.04 3.34 2.24
CA GLN A 245 -93.18 2.69 1.58
C GLN A 245 -94.32 2.43 2.59
N HIS A 246 -94.00 1.96 3.80
CA HIS A 246 -94.98 1.74 4.85
C HIS A 246 -95.61 3.05 5.37
N GLN A 247 -94.83 4.15 5.42
CA GLN A 247 -95.35 5.49 5.72
C GLN A 247 -96.15 6.10 4.56
N ALA A 248 -95.77 5.86 3.30
CA ALA A 248 -96.54 6.29 2.13
C ALA A 248 -97.90 5.59 2.06
N GLN A 249 -97.97 4.29 2.42
CA GLN A 249 -99.24 3.58 2.61
C GLN A 249 -100.09 4.15 3.76
N LYS A 250 -99.46 4.60 4.86
CA LYS A 250 -100.15 5.23 6.00
C LYS A 250 -100.54 6.70 5.78
N ARG A 251 -100.13 7.33 4.67
CA ARG A 251 -100.50 8.71 4.32
C ARG A 251 -101.87 8.87 3.65
N LYS A 252 -102.74 7.88 3.75
CA LYS A 252 -104.18 8.15 3.82
C LYS A 252 -104.57 8.30 5.30
N ARG A 253 -104.53 9.55 5.79
CA ARG A 253 -105.25 10.14 6.95
C ARG A 253 -104.37 10.86 8.02
N THR A 254 -104.54 12.18 8.03
CA THR A 254 -104.67 13.13 9.17
C THR A 254 -103.55 13.33 10.22
N ALA A 255 -103.33 14.62 10.52
CA ALA A 255 -102.24 15.21 11.28
C ALA A 255 -102.48 15.35 12.81
N SER A 256 -101.47 15.92 13.48
CA SER A 256 -101.33 16.33 14.91
C SER A 256 -100.61 15.29 15.80
N ARG A 257 -99.76 15.61 16.78
CA ARG A 257 -99.28 16.87 17.41
C ARG A 257 -98.01 16.55 18.22
N VAL A 258 -97.20 17.56 18.51
CA VAL A 258 -95.91 17.52 19.23
C VAL A 258 -96.09 17.32 20.74
N SER A 259 -95.21 16.55 21.39
CA SER A 259 -94.98 16.60 22.84
C SER A 259 -93.51 16.39 23.23
N ALA A 260 -93.15 16.97 24.38
CA ALA A 260 -91.85 17.52 24.73
C ALA A 260 -90.86 16.57 25.46
N SER A 261 -89.64 17.06 25.61
CA SER A 261 -88.39 16.40 26.00
C SER A 261 -88.34 15.84 27.43
N LYS A 262 -87.52 14.78 27.63
CA LYS A 262 -87.17 14.20 28.94
C LYS A 262 -85.67 14.22 29.20
N ASN A 263 -85.37 14.42 30.49
CA ASN A 263 -84.10 14.77 31.13
C ASN A 263 -82.99 13.72 31.05
N LYS A 264 -81.73 14.18 31.01
CA LYS A 264 -80.50 13.37 31.09
C LYS A 264 -79.88 13.45 32.48
N ARG A 265 -79.73 12.29 33.13
CA ARG A 265 -79.00 12.10 34.40
C ARG A 265 -77.49 12.22 34.18
N GLN A 266 -76.80 13.02 34.98
CA GLN A 266 -75.34 13.01 35.18
C GLN A 266 -75.03 12.46 36.59
N LYS A 267 -73.98 11.63 36.70
CA LYS A 267 -73.44 11.11 37.97
C LYS A 267 -72.22 11.93 38.38
N LEU A 268 -72.28 12.51 39.57
CA LEU A 268 -71.18 12.88 40.50
C LEU A 268 -70.69 11.57 41.18
N SER A 269 -69.53 11.38 41.83
CA SER A 269 -68.36 12.17 42.26
C SER A 269 -67.42 11.19 42.99
N MET A 270 -66.11 11.46 43.06
CA MET A 270 -65.37 11.40 44.34
C MET A 270 -63.99 12.05 44.20
N VAL A 271 -63.77 13.07 45.04
CA VAL A 271 -62.50 13.68 45.40
C VAL A 271 -62.48 13.69 46.92
N ASP A 272 -61.39 13.21 47.51
CA ASP A 272 -60.84 13.53 48.84
C ASP A 272 -59.32 13.30 48.66
N GLY A 273 -58.36 14.13 49.07
CA GLY A 273 -58.33 15.37 49.82
C GLY A 273 -56.97 15.46 50.52
N ALA A 274 -56.13 16.45 50.13
CA ALA A 274 -55.00 17.07 50.86
C ALA A 274 -53.81 16.18 51.32
N ARG A 275 -52.52 16.61 51.36
CA ARG A 275 -51.95 17.90 51.79
C ARG A 275 -50.45 18.00 51.42
N ASP A 276 -50.02 19.24 51.17
CA ASP A 276 -48.71 19.91 51.38
C ASP A 276 -47.37 19.39 50.81
N GLY A 277 -46.65 20.30 50.12
CA GLY A 277 -45.18 20.41 50.24
C GLY A 277 -44.36 20.55 48.95
N ALA A 278 -44.03 21.79 48.60
CA ALA A 278 -42.77 22.27 48.01
C ALA A 278 -42.30 21.84 46.60
N ALA A 279 -42.19 22.88 45.75
CA ALA A 279 -41.10 23.21 44.81
C ALA A 279 -40.48 22.14 43.88
N SER A 280 -40.66 22.41 42.57
CA SER A 280 -39.75 22.17 41.43
C SER A 280 -38.92 20.88 41.38
N THR A 281 -39.13 20.07 40.35
CA THR A 281 -38.05 19.64 39.43
C THR A 281 -38.60 18.84 38.25
N SER A 282 -37.99 19.07 37.09
CA SER A 282 -38.13 18.35 35.84
C SER A 282 -37.90 16.84 36.00
N SER A 283 -38.74 16.04 35.35
CA SER A 283 -38.67 14.58 35.36
C SER A 283 -37.37 14.07 34.74
N SER A 284 -36.57 13.43 35.60
CA SER A 284 -35.30 12.79 35.29
C SER A 284 -35.50 11.46 34.56
N ILE A 285 -34.78 11.26 33.46
CA ILE A 285 -34.64 9.99 32.73
C ILE A 285 -33.96 8.95 33.65
N PRO A 286 -34.36 7.65 33.65
CA PRO A 286 -33.72 6.64 34.47
C PRO A 286 -32.26 6.36 34.02
N PRO A 287 -31.31 6.18 34.95
CA PRO A 287 -29.91 5.93 34.59
C PRO A 287 -29.72 4.55 33.96
N LYS A 288 -28.95 4.49 32.86
CA LYS A 288 -28.52 3.23 32.23
C LYS A 288 -27.46 2.57 33.11
N ILE A 289 -27.75 1.34 33.57
CA ILE A 289 -26.86 0.53 34.40
C ILE A 289 -26.14 -0.48 33.50
N THR A 290 -24.83 -0.67 33.72
CA THR A 290 -24.04 -1.68 33.01
C THR A 290 -24.28 -3.08 33.58
N THR A 291 -23.92 -4.15 32.85
CA THR A 291 -24.07 -5.55 33.29
C THR A 291 -23.34 -5.92 34.59
N ARG A 292 -22.51 -5.02 35.14
CA ARG A 292 -21.83 -5.16 36.44
C ARG A 292 -22.32 -4.19 37.51
N GLY A 293 -23.50 -3.59 37.34
CA GLY A 293 -24.20 -2.83 38.39
C GLY A 293 -23.68 -1.42 38.69
N ARG A 294 -22.74 -0.87 37.90
CA ARG A 294 -22.25 0.52 38.08
C ARG A 294 -23.09 1.51 37.27
N SER A 295 -23.42 2.64 37.88
CA SER A 295 -24.15 3.75 37.24
C SER A 295 -23.23 4.58 36.35
N VAL A 296 -23.67 4.84 35.11
CA VAL A 296 -22.90 5.64 34.14
C VAL A 296 -23.42 7.07 34.17
N LYS A 297 -22.60 8.02 34.65
CA LYS A 297 -22.87 9.46 34.55
C LYS A 297 -22.25 10.00 33.25
N LEU A 298 -23.04 10.70 32.43
CA LEU A 298 -22.52 11.39 31.25
C LEU A 298 -21.64 12.58 31.67
N PRO A 299 -20.46 12.78 31.05
CA PRO A 299 -19.59 13.93 31.34
C PRO A 299 -20.26 15.26 30.94
N GLN A 300 -20.02 16.31 31.72
CA GLN A 300 -20.65 17.64 31.60
C GLN A 300 -20.40 18.35 30.24
N LYS A 301 -19.42 17.87 29.47
CA LYS A 301 -19.08 18.37 28.12
C LYS A 301 -20.11 17.97 27.05
N PHE A 302 -20.94 16.96 27.35
CA PHE A 302 -21.95 16.41 26.45
C PHE A 302 -23.38 16.58 26.99
N ARG A 303 -23.56 17.51 27.93
CA ARG A 303 -24.85 17.84 28.55
C ARG A 303 -25.38 19.15 28.00
#